data_AF-G0XN44-F1
#
_entry.id   AF-G0XN44-F1
#
_cell.length_a   1.000
_cell.length_b   1.000
_cell.length_c   1.000
_cell.angle_alpha   90.00
_cell.angle_beta   90.00
_cell.angle_gamma   90.00
#
_symmetry.space_group_name_H-M   'P 1'
#
loop_
_entity.id
_entity.type
_entity.pdbx_description
1 polymer ?
#
loop_
_entity_poly.entity_id
_entity_poly.type
_entity_poly.pdbx_seq_one_letter_code
_entity_poly.pdbx_strand_id
1 'polypeptide(L)'
;TEGCRGEGGILVNKNGYRYLQDYGMGPETPLGEPKNKYMELGPRDKVSQAFWHEWRKGNTISTPRGDVVYLDPRHLGEKKLHERLPFICELAKAYVGVDPVKEPIPVRPTAHYTMG
;
A
#
# COMPACT_ATOMS: atom_id res chain seq x y z
N THR A 1 4.30 -2.83 5.33
CA THR A 1 5.17 -4.01 5.05
C THR A 1 4.50 -4.90 4.01
N GLU A 2 5.17 -5.93 3.50
CA GLU A 2 4.53 -6.94 2.66
C GLU A 2 3.40 -7.68 3.37
N GLY A 3 3.55 -7.97 4.67
CA GLY A 3 2.51 -8.59 5.48
C GLY A 3 1.18 -7.84 5.46
N CYS A 4 1.20 -6.50 5.41
CA CYS A 4 -0.03 -5.71 5.31
C CYS A 4 -0.78 -5.95 4.00
N ARG A 5 -0.06 -6.14 2.88
CA ARG A 5 -0.64 -6.50 1.57
C ARG A 5 -1.11 -7.97 1.57
N GLY A 6 -0.33 -8.86 2.20
CA GLY A 6 -0.67 -10.28 2.35
C GLY A 6 -1.95 -10.53 3.12
N GLU A 7 -2.25 -9.69 4.11
CA GLU A 7 -3.50 -9.76 4.89
C GLU A 7 -4.70 -9.10 4.18
N GLY A 8 -4.48 -8.45 3.03
CA GLY A 8 -5.51 -7.86 2.17
C GLY A 8 -5.44 -6.34 1.98
N GLY A 9 -4.49 -5.64 2.60
CA GLY A 9 -4.34 -4.19 2.45
C GLY A 9 -4.10 -3.78 0.99
N ILE A 10 -4.84 -2.76 0.53
CA ILE A 10 -4.85 -2.31 -0.88
C ILE A 10 -3.97 -1.09 -1.10
N LEU A 11 -3.46 -0.89 -2.31
CA LEU A 11 -2.73 0.32 -2.70
C LEU A 11 -3.61 1.22 -3.57
N VAL A 12 -3.83 2.46 -3.13
CA VAL A 12 -4.68 3.43 -3.82
C VAL A 12 -3.96 4.76 -4.05
N ASN A 13 -4.26 5.40 -5.18
CA ASN A 13 -3.76 6.74 -5.51
C ASN A 13 -4.65 7.84 -4.88
N LYS A 14 -4.40 9.11 -5.21
CA LYS A 14 -5.17 10.26 -4.66
C LYS A 14 -6.68 10.21 -4.94
N ASN A 15 -7.09 9.45 -5.96
CA ASN A 15 -8.50 9.28 -6.35
C ASN A 15 -9.17 8.10 -5.63
N GLY A 16 -8.46 7.40 -4.73
CA GLY A 16 -8.95 6.17 -4.12
C GLY A 16 -8.97 4.96 -5.07
N TYR A 17 -8.31 5.06 -6.23
CA TYR A 17 -8.30 4.01 -7.25
C TYR A 17 -7.15 3.01 -7.02
N ARG A 18 -7.46 1.71 -7.12
CA ARG A 18 -6.50 0.61 -7.01
C ARG A 18 -5.65 0.46 -8.28
N TYR A 19 -4.73 1.39 -8.43
CA TYR A 19 -3.99 1.65 -9.67
C TYR A 19 -3.15 0.50 -10.21
N LEU A 20 -2.84 -0.53 -9.40
CA LEU A 20 -1.97 -1.64 -9.82
C LEU A 20 -2.54 -2.43 -11.01
N GLN A 21 -3.86 -2.43 -11.21
CA GLN A 21 -4.49 -3.11 -12.34
C GLN A 21 -4.11 -2.53 -13.71
N ASP A 22 -3.66 -1.26 -13.75
CA ASP A 22 -3.26 -0.59 -14.99
C ASP A 22 -1.83 -0.96 -15.44
N TYR A 23 -1.09 -1.71 -14.61
CA TYR A 23 0.35 -1.93 -14.77
C TYR A 23 0.70 -3.42 -14.97
N GLY A 24 -0.22 -4.20 -15.54
CA GLY A 24 0.02 -5.59 -15.92
C GLY A 24 0.24 -6.52 -14.72
N MET A 25 -0.45 -6.25 -13.60
CA MET A 25 -0.50 -7.08 -12.40
C MET A 25 -1.82 -7.86 -12.28
N GLY A 26 -2.47 -8.12 -13.43
CA GLY A 26 -3.74 -8.83 -13.52
C GLY A 26 -4.96 -7.95 -13.14
N PRO A 27 -6.18 -8.52 -13.20
CA PRO A 27 -7.39 -7.80 -12.84
C PRO A 27 -7.44 -7.53 -11.33
N GLU A 28 -8.27 -6.55 -10.94
CA GLU A 28 -8.58 -6.30 -9.53
C GLU A 28 -9.04 -7.59 -8.84
N THR A 29 -8.44 -7.89 -7.69
CA THR A 29 -8.91 -8.98 -6.84
C THR A 29 -9.99 -8.48 -5.88
N PRO A 30 -10.96 -9.31 -5.45
CA PRO A 30 -11.93 -8.91 -4.43
C PRO A 30 -11.24 -8.40 -3.15
N LEU A 31 -11.87 -7.44 -2.47
CA LEU A 31 -11.38 -6.92 -1.18
C LEU A 31 -11.33 -8.05 -0.13
N GLY A 32 -10.24 -8.11 0.62
CA GLY A 32 -10.01 -9.16 1.62
C GLY A 32 -9.55 -10.51 1.06
N GLU A 33 -9.53 -10.69 -0.27
CA GLU A 33 -9.13 -11.95 -0.94
C GLU A 33 -7.92 -11.72 -1.89
N PRO A 34 -6.74 -11.37 -1.34
CA PRO A 34 -5.56 -11.12 -2.17
C PRO A 34 -5.08 -12.41 -2.83
N LYS A 35 -4.59 -12.31 -4.08
CA LYS A 35 -4.05 -13.45 -4.84
C LYS A 35 -2.56 -13.25 -5.10
N ASN A 36 -1.75 -14.26 -4.79
CA ASN A 36 -0.30 -14.20 -5.01
C ASN A 36 0.03 -13.94 -6.49
N LYS A 37 0.99 -13.05 -6.77
CA LYS A 37 1.39 -12.56 -8.12
C LYS A 37 0.40 -11.60 -8.79
N TYR A 38 -0.70 -11.24 -8.14
CA TYR A 38 -1.67 -10.27 -8.65
C TYR A 38 -1.71 -9.04 -7.76
N MET A 39 -2.01 -7.89 -8.37
CA MET A 39 -2.27 -6.63 -7.69
C MET A 39 -1.23 -6.31 -6.61
N GLU A 40 -1.64 -6.11 -5.35
CA GLU A 40 -0.75 -5.78 -4.23
C GLU A 40 0.26 -6.87 -3.90
N LEU A 41 0.01 -8.13 -4.31
CA LEU A 41 0.96 -9.25 -4.21
C LEU A 41 1.67 -9.55 -5.53
N GLY A 42 1.66 -8.61 -6.47
CA GLY A 42 2.44 -8.65 -7.70
C GLY A 42 3.95 -8.54 -7.46
N PRO A 43 4.77 -8.68 -8.52
CA PRO A 43 6.22 -8.54 -8.43
C PRO A 43 6.63 -7.20 -7.80
N ARG A 44 7.43 -7.24 -6.74
CA ARG A 44 7.82 -6.07 -5.92
C ARG A 44 8.41 -4.90 -6.73
N ASP A 45 9.17 -5.23 -7.77
CA ASP A 45 9.74 -4.27 -8.71
C ASP A 45 8.65 -3.55 -9.53
N LYS A 46 7.69 -4.29 -10.09
CA LYS A 46 6.54 -3.73 -10.81
C LYS A 46 5.67 -2.83 -9.92
N VAL A 47 5.46 -3.20 -8.66
CA VAL A 47 4.72 -2.36 -7.69
C VAL A 47 5.43 -1.02 -7.48
N SER A 48 6.77 -1.03 -7.41
CA SER A 48 7.58 0.18 -7.25
C SER A 48 7.57 1.05 -8.53
N GLN A 49 7.62 0.43 -9.71
CA GLN A 49 7.48 1.12 -11.00
C GLN A 49 6.08 1.72 -11.17
N ALA A 50 5.03 1.01 -10.74
CA ALA A 50 3.66 1.52 -10.80
C ALA A 50 3.50 2.82 -9.98
N PHE A 51 4.12 2.90 -8.79
CA PHE A 51 4.19 4.15 -8.04
C PHE A 51 4.84 5.28 -8.85
N TRP A 52 5.97 5.01 -9.50
CA TRP A 52 6.65 6.01 -10.35
C TRP A 52 5.77 6.49 -11.51
N HIS A 53 5.02 5.59 -12.15
CA HIS A 53 4.08 5.97 -13.20
C HIS A 53 2.91 6.81 -12.68
N GLU A 54 2.35 6.48 -11.51
CA GLU A 54 1.32 7.31 -10.86
C GLU A 54 1.87 8.70 -10.50
N TRP A 55 3.11 8.78 -10.02
CA TRP A 55 3.77 10.04 -9.75
C TRP A 55 3.91 10.88 -11.02
N ARG A 56 4.39 10.30 -12.12
CA ARG A 56 4.49 11.00 -13.42
C ARG A 56 3.13 11.43 -14.00
N LYS A 57 2.07 10.69 -13.68
CA LYS A 57 0.67 11.04 -14.04
C LYS A 57 0.08 12.12 -13.11
N GLY A 58 0.78 12.51 -12.04
CA GLY A 58 0.27 13.45 -11.04
C GLY A 58 -0.82 12.85 -10.16
N ASN A 59 -0.89 11.52 -10.04
CA ASN A 59 -1.89 10.79 -9.25
C ASN A 59 -1.44 10.52 -7.80
N THR A 60 -0.22 10.91 -7.43
CA THR A 60 0.25 10.85 -6.04
C THR A 60 -0.40 11.93 -5.17
N ILE A 61 -0.31 11.73 -3.86
CA ILE A 61 -0.64 12.72 -2.85
C ILE A 61 0.66 13.42 -2.45
N SER A 62 0.71 14.74 -2.59
CA SER A 62 1.84 15.54 -2.12
C SER A 62 1.76 15.68 -0.59
N THR A 63 2.87 15.38 0.10
CA THR A 63 3.00 15.57 1.54
C THR A 63 4.25 16.40 1.83
N PRO A 64 4.39 17.01 3.03
CA PRO A 64 5.62 17.72 3.41
C PRO A 64 6.90 16.88 3.32
N ARG A 65 6.78 15.55 3.28
CA ARG A 65 7.91 14.59 3.24
C ARG A 65 8.06 13.93 1.86
N GLY A 66 7.34 14.42 0.85
CA GLY A 66 7.38 13.93 -0.53
C GLY A 66 6.06 13.31 -0.98
N ASP A 67 6.02 12.94 -2.26
CA ASP A 67 4.87 12.26 -2.86
C ASP A 67 4.68 10.84 -2.34
N VAL A 68 3.43 10.49 -2.07
CA VAL A 68 3.00 9.18 -1.54
C VAL A 68 1.77 8.65 -2.28
N VAL A 69 1.53 7.36 -2.13
CA VAL A 69 0.24 6.71 -2.34
C VAL A 69 -0.25 6.16 -1.00
N TYR A 70 -1.46 5.64 -0.94
CA TYR A 70 -2.04 5.11 0.28
C TYR A 70 -2.03 3.59 0.30
N LEU A 71 -1.57 3.02 1.42
CA LEU A 71 -1.83 1.63 1.81
C LEU A 71 -3.05 1.64 2.73
N ASP A 72 -4.16 1.07 2.26
CA ASP A 72 -5.44 1.10 2.95
C ASP A 72 -5.82 -0.29 3.49
N PRO A 73 -5.71 -0.51 4.81
CA PRO A 73 -6.10 -1.77 5.42
C PRO A 73 -7.44 -1.66 6.18
N ARG A 74 -8.17 -0.55 6.07
CA ARG A 74 -9.36 -0.26 6.93
C ARG A 74 -10.45 -1.32 6.81
N HIS A 75 -10.64 -1.89 5.62
CA HIS A 75 -11.61 -2.95 5.35
C HIS A 75 -11.32 -4.26 6.11
N LEU A 76 -10.10 -4.46 6.62
CA LEU A 76 -9.74 -5.64 7.43
C LEU A 76 -10.40 -5.60 8.81
N GLY A 77 -10.75 -4.40 9.29
CA GLY A 77 -11.33 -4.19 10.62
C GLY A 77 -10.31 -4.26 11.75
N GLU A 78 -10.62 -3.54 12.84
CA GLU A 78 -9.76 -3.38 14.01
C GLU A 78 -9.27 -4.73 14.58
N LYS A 79 -10.18 -5.70 14.74
CA LYS A 79 -9.86 -7.01 15.30
C LYS A 79 -8.75 -7.71 14.53
N LYS A 80 -8.86 -7.80 13.19
CA LYS A 80 -7.86 -8.46 12.34
C LYS A 80 -6.55 -7.67 12.34
N LEU A 81 -6.62 -6.35 12.33
CA LEU A 81 -5.43 -5.49 12.38
C LEU A 81 -4.63 -5.68 13.68
N HIS A 82 -5.29 -5.73 14.83
CA HIS A 82 -4.62 -5.95 16.11
C HIS A 82 -4.17 -7.40 16.31
N GLU A 83 -4.84 -8.38 15.71
CA GLU A 83 -4.45 -9.79 15.79
C GLU A 83 -3.27 -10.12 14.87
N ARG A 84 -3.31 -9.67 13.61
CA ARG A 84 -2.37 -10.09 12.55
C ARG A 84 -1.31 -9.05 12.23
N LEU A 85 -1.60 -7.76 12.45
CA LEU A 85 -0.72 -6.63 12.12
C LEU A 85 -0.50 -5.66 13.30
N PRO A 86 -0.33 -6.12 14.56
CA PRO A 86 -0.26 -5.23 15.73
C PRO A 86 0.88 -4.21 15.61
N PHE A 87 2.06 -4.67 15.18
CA PHE A 87 3.21 -3.78 14.99
C PHE A 87 3.01 -2.72 13.91
N ILE A 88 2.22 -3.00 12.86
CA ILE A 88 1.94 -1.99 11.81
C ILE A 88 1.07 -0.87 12.38
N CYS A 89 0.10 -1.21 13.23
CA CYS A 89 -0.75 -0.22 13.90
C CYS A 89 0.07 0.70 14.78
N GLU A 90 0.99 0.15 15.59
CA GLU A 90 1.88 0.94 16.45
C GLU A 90 2.85 1.80 15.63
N LEU A 91 3.48 1.25 14.59
CA LEU A 91 4.41 2.00 13.75
C LEU A 91 3.73 3.15 13.00
N ALA A 92 2.52 2.94 12.48
CA ALA A 92 1.79 3.98 11.78
C ALA A 92 1.45 5.15 12.71
N LYS A 93 0.98 4.85 13.92
CA LYS A 93 0.68 5.87 14.94
C LYS A 93 1.94 6.63 15.36
N ALA A 94 3.04 5.91 15.60
CA ALA A 94 4.28 6.50 16.11
C ALA A 94 5.01 7.38 15.08
N TYR A 95 5.10 6.95 13.82
CA TYR A 95 6.01 7.58 12.84
C TYR A 95 5.32 8.46 11.80
N VAL A 96 4.04 8.21 11.52
CA VAL A 96 3.26 9.00 10.56
C VAL A 96 1.99 9.59 11.17
N GLY A 97 1.71 9.33 12.45
CA GLY A 97 0.56 9.91 13.16
C GLY A 97 -0.79 9.40 12.66
N VAL A 98 -0.83 8.21 12.04
CA VAL A 98 -2.04 7.65 11.42
C VAL A 98 -2.50 6.43 12.19
N ASP A 99 -3.80 6.34 12.47
CA ASP A 99 -4.45 5.13 12.96
C ASP A 99 -4.96 4.28 11.78
N PRO A 100 -4.34 3.13 11.44
CA PRO A 100 -4.69 2.35 10.25
C PRO A 100 -6.11 1.79 10.24
N VAL A 101 -6.77 1.78 11.40
CA VAL A 101 -8.18 1.40 11.52
C VAL A 101 -9.10 2.47 10.93
N LYS A 102 -8.69 3.74 11.00
CA LYS A 102 -9.51 4.91 10.64
C LYS A 102 -9.09 5.54 9.33
N GLU A 103 -7.79 5.59 9.07
CA GLU A 103 -7.20 6.31 7.96
C GLU A 103 -6.14 5.46 7.25
N PRO A 104 -5.98 5.61 5.91
CA PRO A 104 -4.98 4.86 5.17
C PRO A 104 -3.57 5.38 5.46
N ILE A 105 -2.58 4.49 5.36
CA ILE A 105 -1.18 4.78 5.69
C ILE A 105 -0.48 5.37 4.46
N PRO A 106 0.14 6.56 4.54
CA PRO A 106 0.94 7.11 3.45
C PRO A 106 2.21 6.29 3.24
N VAL A 107 2.44 5.81 2.01
CA VAL A 107 3.59 4.96 1.66
C VAL A 107 4.21 5.38 0.32
N ARG A 108 5.50 5.09 0.16
CA ARG A 108 6.25 5.22 -1.10
C ARG A 108 7.36 4.18 -1.17
N PRO A 109 7.86 3.83 -2.38
CA PRO A 109 9.08 3.05 -2.52
C PRO A 109 10.28 3.78 -1.89
N THR A 110 11.12 3.02 -1.19
CA THR A 110 12.33 3.51 -0.52
C THR A 110 13.50 2.60 -0.88
N ALA A 111 14.70 3.18 -0.99
CA ALA A 111 15.94 2.39 -1.13
C ALA A 111 16.05 1.38 0.03
N HIS A 112 16.42 0.15 -0.29
CA HIS A 112 16.37 -0.94 0.69
C HIS A 112 17.65 -1.79 0.76
N TYR A 113 18.24 -2.13 -0.38
CA TYR A 113 19.42 -3.01 -0.43
C TYR A 113 20.31 -2.63 -1.62
N THR A 114 21.63 -2.70 -1.43
CA THR A 114 22.65 -2.52 -2.48
C THR A 114 23.37 -3.85 -2.65
N MET A 115 23.23 -4.48 -3.82
CA MET A 115 23.83 -5.79 -4.08
C MET A 115 25.33 -5.77 -4.36
N GLY A 116 25.87 -4.61 -4.77
CA GLY A 116 27.20 -4.47 -5.37
C GLY A 116 28.38 -4.66 -4.43
#